data_AF-A0A945LCX4-F1
#
_entry.id   AF-A0A945LCX4-F1
#
_cell.length_a   1.000
_cell.length_b   1.000
_cell.length_c   1.000
_cell.angle_alpha   90.00
_cell.angle_beta   90.00
_cell.angle_gamma   90.00
#
_symmetry.space_group_name_H-M   'P 1'
#
loop_
_entity.id
_entity.type
_entity.pdbx_description
1 polymer ?
#
loop_
_entity_poly.entity_id
_entity_poly.type
_entity_poly.pdbx_seq_one_letter_code
_entity_poly.pdbx_strand_id
1 'polypeptide(L)'
;MFVFDWAKFLENISAEGRHIVMIRETNSRPIAENIRDQMRYIHPSFMDGTIFFETYPSSVMARACDILIDERDTLGIGLGFLEDEMDMVRNAFHNLNEFEGKFFNGQKDVLPFPAFIVGSGPSLDRDIDFIRENQDRALIISCGTSIRVLLNNGIQPDFHVELENVPLVADLVDALSKQFDLSNIVMLATTTVDPRVAQYFKRVVYYFRSGLASYPLFFQGHESTLTYSTPMVTNLGFSFAQEIGARNLYNFGIDLGARDPEVHHAKDTPYDSGEAVFSGTINQPVPGNFGGIVYSEMVYLWAKQTMEFAINRHSAKGIFYNSSDGIRIEGTVPKLSSTITLNPGPDKQAVVENIYEQFPDYTKSRFEKSWIEYEPRKRMTEFRDQLLKICKTGRPLKPKDQSGDKVSKATKPKRRSSAAARYPLRYLMHVVRALIPGGESPTTEIHYYRGSTFLCMAAVHYYYTRVEDGPDRKKFLEIVREEFTEQVQRIDDRVQEFYDELEPPKISQSNSSPQYSSHTQSG
;
A
#
# COMPACT_ATOMS: atom_id res chain seq x y z
N MET A 1 -14.62 -39.94 2.34
CA MET A 1 -13.68 -40.59 3.29
C MET A 1 -13.39 -42.06 2.96
N PHE A 2 -14.34 -42.83 2.40
CA PHE A 2 -14.24 -44.29 2.31
C PHE A 2 -13.45 -44.85 1.11
N VAL A 3 -13.01 -44.01 0.16
CA VAL A 3 -12.40 -44.45 -1.11
C VAL A 3 -10.91 -44.12 -1.22
N PHE A 4 -10.34 -43.47 -0.22
CA PHE A 4 -8.96 -43.02 -0.22
C PHE A 4 -8.40 -43.04 1.20
N ASP A 5 -7.16 -43.52 1.36
CA ASP A 5 -6.48 -43.53 2.66
C ASP A 5 -5.98 -42.13 3.02
N TRP A 6 -6.91 -41.31 3.53
CA TRP A 6 -6.65 -39.94 3.93
C TRP A 6 -5.61 -39.84 5.04
N ALA A 7 -5.58 -40.79 5.98
CA ALA A 7 -4.65 -40.76 7.10
C ALA A 7 -3.21 -40.90 6.59
N LYS A 8 -2.94 -41.93 5.79
CA LYS A 8 -1.61 -42.15 5.21
C LYS A 8 -1.18 -41.01 4.28
N PHE A 9 -2.12 -40.46 3.49
CA PHE A 9 -1.83 -39.31 2.64
C PHE A 9 -1.45 -38.07 3.45
N LEU A 10 -2.23 -37.71 4.47
CA LEU A 10 -1.95 -36.56 5.33
C LEU A 10 -0.66 -36.74 6.14
N GLU A 11 -0.38 -37.96 6.60
CA GLU A 11 0.90 -38.30 7.24
C GLU A 11 2.09 -38.06 6.31
N ASN A 12 2.00 -38.52 5.06
CA ASN A 12 3.04 -38.30 4.05
C ASN A 12 3.25 -36.81 3.74
N ILE A 13 2.16 -36.07 3.54
CA ILE A 13 2.18 -34.62 3.30
C ILE A 13 2.85 -33.89 4.46
N SER A 14 2.46 -34.23 5.70
CA SER A 14 3.01 -33.65 6.93
C SER A 14 4.49 -33.99 7.11
N ALA A 15 4.90 -35.23 6.82
CA ALA A 15 6.28 -35.68 6.89
C ALA A 15 7.18 -34.95 5.88
N GLU A 16 6.67 -34.68 4.68
CA GLU A 16 7.39 -33.94 3.64
C GLU A 16 7.34 -32.42 3.85
N GLY A 17 6.51 -31.93 4.79
CA GLY A 17 6.33 -30.51 5.08
C GLY A 17 5.55 -29.77 3.99
N ARG A 18 4.74 -30.49 3.21
CA ARG A 18 3.80 -29.98 2.23
C ARG A 18 2.54 -29.45 2.94
N HIS A 19 1.83 -28.55 2.27
CA HIS A 19 0.59 -27.96 2.75
C HIS A 19 -0.59 -28.46 1.91
N ILE A 20 -1.72 -28.73 2.57
CA ILE A 20 -2.99 -29.04 1.92
C ILE A 20 -4.02 -28.06 2.42
N VAL A 21 -4.81 -27.53 1.48
CA VAL A 21 -5.96 -26.69 1.77
C VAL A 21 -7.16 -27.31 1.09
N MET A 22 -8.26 -27.42 1.83
CA MET A 22 -9.55 -27.85 1.29
C MET A 22 -10.46 -26.63 1.19
N ILE A 23 -10.85 -26.27 -0.02
CA ILE A 23 -11.74 -25.14 -0.30
C ILE A 23 -13.12 -25.71 -0.64
N ARG A 24 -14.16 -25.26 0.08
CA ARG A 24 -15.53 -25.75 -0.09
C ARG A 24 -16.43 -24.59 -0.46
N GLU A 25 -16.57 -24.38 -1.76
CA GLU A 25 -17.37 -23.30 -2.34
C GLU A 25 -18.20 -23.83 -3.51
N THR A 26 -19.32 -23.18 -3.80
CA THR A 26 -20.23 -23.56 -4.90
C THR A 26 -20.19 -22.60 -6.11
N ASN A 27 -19.52 -21.46 -5.96
CA ASN A 27 -19.42 -20.42 -6.98
C ASN A 27 -17.97 -20.27 -7.46
N SER A 28 -17.79 -20.06 -8.78
CA SER A 28 -16.46 -20.02 -9.41
C SER A 28 -15.56 -18.91 -8.86
N ARG A 29 -16.10 -17.71 -8.58
CA ARG A 29 -15.34 -16.56 -8.07
C ARG A 29 -14.77 -16.81 -6.67
N PRO A 30 -15.56 -17.17 -5.64
CA PRO A 30 -15.02 -17.55 -4.33
C PRO A 30 -14.01 -18.70 -4.38
N ILE A 31 -14.18 -19.68 -5.28
CA ILE A 31 -13.18 -20.74 -5.49
C ILE A 31 -11.85 -20.13 -5.95
N ALA A 32 -11.87 -19.31 -7.00
CA ALA A 32 -10.67 -18.68 -7.54
C ALA A 32 -9.99 -17.75 -6.51
N GLU A 33 -10.76 -16.93 -5.80
CA GLU A 33 -10.25 -16.02 -4.77
C GLU A 33 -9.56 -16.78 -3.64
N ASN A 34 -10.21 -17.83 -3.10
CA ASN A 34 -9.60 -18.64 -2.05
C ASN A 34 -8.31 -19.33 -2.52
N ILE A 35 -8.27 -19.86 -3.76
CA ILE A 35 -7.06 -20.47 -4.32
C ILE A 35 -5.94 -19.43 -4.44
N ARG A 36 -6.24 -18.27 -5.03
CA ARG A 36 -5.31 -17.14 -5.16
C ARG A 36 -4.72 -16.76 -3.81
N ASP A 37 -5.56 -16.62 -2.78
CA ASP A 37 -5.11 -16.19 -1.47
C ASP A 37 -4.16 -17.24 -0.85
N GLN A 38 -4.45 -18.54 -1.00
CA GLN A 38 -3.50 -19.58 -0.58
C GLN A 38 -2.17 -19.49 -1.33
N MET A 39 -2.20 -19.25 -2.65
CA MET A 39 -0.98 -19.10 -3.45
C MET A 39 -0.16 -17.89 -2.98
N ARG A 40 -0.81 -16.75 -2.74
CA ARG A 40 -0.17 -15.50 -2.28
C ARG A 40 0.41 -15.60 -0.87
N TYR A 41 -0.33 -16.17 0.08
CA TYR A 41 0.08 -16.18 1.49
C TYR A 41 0.94 -17.37 1.90
N ILE A 42 1.02 -18.42 1.07
CA ILE A 42 1.86 -19.57 1.36
C ILE A 42 3.18 -19.50 0.59
N HIS A 43 3.14 -19.38 -0.75
CA HIS A 43 4.34 -19.44 -1.61
C HIS A 43 4.18 -18.60 -2.90
N PRO A 44 4.23 -17.26 -2.79
CA PRO A 44 3.93 -16.38 -3.93
C PRO A 44 4.93 -16.50 -5.10
N SER A 45 6.15 -16.94 -4.82
CA SER A 45 7.22 -17.06 -5.82
C SER A 45 7.26 -18.37 -6.60
N PHE A 46 6.53 -19.41 -6.16
CA PHE A 46 6.64 -20.76 -6.71
C PHE A 46 5.41 -21.14 -7.56
N MET A 47 4.88 -20.17 -8.32
CA MET A 47 3.65 -20.37 -9.10
C MET A 47 3.89 -20.96 -10.49
N ASP A 48 5.06 -20.75 -11.10
CA ASP A 48 5.39 -21.35 -12.40
C ASP A 48 5.36 -22.89 -12.33
N GLY A 49 4.74 -23.52 -13.33
CA GLY A 49 4.52 -24.97 -13.34
C GLY A 49 3.38 -25.46 -12.45
N THR A 50 2.50 -24.59 -11.97
CA THR A 50 1.27 -24.99 -11.26
C THR A 50 0.39 -25.82 -12.18
N ILE A 51 -0.02 -27.01 -11.69
CA ILE A 51 -0.88 -27.93 -12.42
C ILE A 51 -2.31 -27.78 -11.92
N PHE A 52 -3.22 -27.46 -12.84
CA PHE A 52 -4.65 -27.55 -12.62
C PHE A 52 -5.14 -28.93 -13.07
N PHE A 53 -5.76 -29.67 -12.16
CA PHE A 53 -6.31 -30.98 -12.45
C PHE A 53 -7.79 -31.04 -12.05
N GLU A 54 -8.64 -31.25 -13.04
CA GLU A 54 -10.07 -31.43 -12.85
C GLU A 54 -10.38 -32.93 -12.70
N THR A 55 -10.99 -33.31 -11.57
CA THR A 55 -11.29 -34.73 -11.28
C THR A 55 -12.57 -35.24 -11.96
N TYR A 56 -13.49 -34.34 -12.30
CA TYR A 56 -14.74 -34.62 -13.01
C TYR A 56 -15.22 -33.34 -13.72
N PRO A 57 -15.93 -33.44 -14.86
CA PRO A 57 -16.40 -32.26 -15.59
C PRO A 57 -17.32 -31.37 -14.74
N SER A 58 -16.98 -30.10 -14.61
CA SER A 58 -17.72 -29.10 -13.86
C SER A 58 -17.56 -27.71 -14.47
N SER A 59 -18.66 -27.12 -14.94
CA SER A 59 -18.66 -25.75 -15.47
C SER A 59 -18.20 -24.71 -14.44
N VAL A 60 -18.47 -24.98 -13.15
CA VAL A 60 -18.02 -24.13 -12.04
C VAL A 60 -16.50 -24.17 -11.89
N MET A 61 -15.89 -25.35 -11.97
CA MET A 61 -14.44 -25.51 -11.83
C MET A 61 -13.70 -25.00 -13.07
N ALA A 62 -14.22 -25.27 -14.26
CA ALA A 62 -13.69 -24.72 -15.51
C ALA A 62 -13.66 -23.18 -15.44
N ARG A 63 -14.77 -22.55 -15.03
CA ARG A 63 -14.82 -21.09 -14.90
C ARG A 63 -13.88 -20.55 -13.81
N ALA A 64 -13.71 -21.27 -12.70
CA ALA A 64 -12.76 -20.86 -11.66
C ALA A 64 -11.31 -20.91 -12.17
N CYS A 65 -10.98 -21.91 -12.99
CA CYS A 65 -9.68 -22.02 -13.66
C CYS A 65 -9.46 -20.85 -14.63
N ASP A 66 -10.44 -20.52 -15.47
CA ASP A 66 -10.36 -19.37 -16.38
C ASP A 66 -10.06 -18.07 -15.62
N ILE A 67 -10.79 -17.81 -14.51
CA ILE A 67 -10.55 -16.63 -13.67
C ILE A 67 -9.10 -16.59 -13.17
N LEU A 68 -8.56 -17.71 -12.68
CA LEU A 68 -7.19 -17.78 -12.19
C LEU A 68 -6.15 -17.55 -13.30
N ILE A 69 -6.42 -18.05 -14.52
CA ILE A 69 -5.54 -17.88 -15.68
C ILE A 69 -5.58 -16.45 -16.20
N ASP A 70 -6.78 -15.85 -16.29
CA ASP A 70 -7.00 -14.48 -16.72
C ASP A 70 -6.37 -13.48 -15.74
N GLU A 71 -6.43 -13.77 -14.43
CA GLU A 71 -5.88 -12.92 -13.37
C GLU A 71 -4.43 -13.28 -12.98
N ARG A 72 -3.79 -14.23 -13.67
CA ARG A 72 -2.48 -14.80 -13.24
C ARG A 72 -1.39 -13.73 -13.06
N ASP A 73 -1.38 -12.73 -13.94
CA ASP A 73 -0.33 -11.71 -13.95
C ASP A 73 -0.45 -10.80 -12.72
N THR A 74 -1.64 -10.74 -12.10
CA THR A 74 -1.88 -10.00 -10.86
C THR A 74 -1.39 -10.73 -9.61
N LEU A 75 -1.12 -12.04 -9.68
CA LEU A 75 -0.81 -12.86 -8.51
C LEU A 75 0.48 -12.41 -7.81
N GLY A 76 1.47 -11.91 -8.57
CA GLY A 76 2.76 -11.42 -8.08
C GLY A 76 2.85 -9.90 -7.90
N ILE A 77 1.79 -9.14 -8.20
CA ILE A 77 1.77 -7.67 -8.10
C ILE A 77 1.40 -7.25 -6.66
N GLY A 78 1.98 -6.13 -6.19
CA GLY A 78 1.59 -5.47 -4.94
C GLY A 78 2.57 -5.60 -3.77
N LEU A 79 3.75 -6.18 -3.99
CA LEU A 79 4.86 -6.15 -3.03
C LEU A 79 5.83 -5.02 -3.41
N GLY A 80 6.10 -4.11 -2.48
CA GLY A 80 7.10 -3.05 -2.67
C GLY A 80 8.52 -3.62 -2.82
N PHE A 81 9.32 -3.00 -3.67
CA PHE A 81 10.74 -3.30 -3.78
C PHE A 81 11.56 -2.53 -2.76
N LEU A 82 12.80 -2.96 -2.55
CA LEU A 82 13.70 -2.39 -1.53
C LEU A 82 13.78 -0.86 -1.60
N GLU A 83 14.13 -0.30 -2.76
CA GLU A 83 14.32 1.15 -2.90
C GLU A 83 13.00 1.91 -2.71
N ASP A 84 11.87 1.39 -3.19
CA ASP A 84 10.55 2.00 -2.95
C ASP A 84 10.24 2.04 -1.45
N GLU A 85 10.48 0.94 -0.72
CA GLU A 85 10.24 0.86 0.72
C GLU A 85 11.18 1.79 1.51
N MET A 86 12.43 1.97 1.06
CA MET A 86 13.37 2.96 1.62
C MET A 86 12.88 4.39 1.38
N ASP A 87 12.37 4.69 0.19
CA ASP A 87 11.78 5.99 -0.13
C ASP A 87 10.56 6.29 0.75
N MET A 88 9.70 5.29 0.99
CA MET A 88 8.57 5.42 1.92
C MET A 88 9.04 5.76 3.34
N VAL A 89 10.10 5.09 3.82
CA VAL A 89 10.67 5.34 5.15
C VAL A 89 11.36 6.70 5.21
N ARG A 90 12.08 7.11 4.14
CA ARG A 90 12.73 8.43 4.05
C ARG A 90 11.73 9.55 4.21
N ASN A 91 10.67 9.50 3.43
CA ASN A 91 9.63 10.52 3.46
C ASN A 91 8.91 10.53 4.81
N ALA A 92 8.55 9.36 5.36
CA ALA A 92 7.94 9.27 6.68
C ALA A 92 8.84 9.79 7.80
N PHE A 93 10.14 9.50 7.75
CA PHE A 93 11.11 10.04 8.70
C PHE A 93 11.12 11.57 8.68
N HIS A 94 11.29 12.18 7.50
CA HIS A 94 11.34 13.64 7.38
C HIS A 94 9.99 14.32 7.70
N ASN A 95 8.87 13.67 7.38
CA ASN A 95 7.54 14.18 7.70
C ASN A 95 7.21 14.13 9.19
N LEU A 96 7.85 13.25 9.98
CA LEU A 96 7.46 12.99 11.36
C LEU A 96 8.51 13.43 12.40
N ASN A 97 9.79 13.47 12.06
CA ASN A 97 10.89 13.68 13.01
C ASN A 97 10.75 14.99 13.83
N GLU A 98 10.35 16.07 13.17
CA GLU A 98 10.14 17.39 13.81
C GLU A 98 8.69 17.85 13.70
N PHE A 99 7.76 16.93 13.48
CA PHE A 99 6.34 17.26 13.29
C PHE A 99 5.62 17.40 14.63
N GLU A 100 5.03 18.57 14.81
CA GLU A 100 4.08 18.88 15.86
C GLU A 100 2.76 19.26 15.18
N GLY A 101 1.76 18.39 15.27
CA GLY A 101 0.51 18.54 14.53
C GLY A 101 -0.47 17.45 14.90
N LYS A 102 -1.28 17.00 13.94
CA LYS A 102 -2.30 15.98 14.20
C LYS A 102 -2.09 14.74 13.33
N PHE A 103 -2.56 13.61 13.81
CA PHE A 103 -2.66 12.40 13.01
C PHE A 103 -4.09 11.89 12.96
N PHE A 104 -4.41 11.22 11.88
CA PHE A 104 -5.75 10.73 11.61
C PHE A 104 -6.20 9.77 12.70
N ASN A 105 -7.48 9.87 13.08
CA ASN A 105 -8.18 8.92 13.91
C ASN A 105 -9.65 8.93 13.47
N GLY A 106 -10.19 7.77 13.12
CA GLY A 106 -11.56 7.67 12.59
C GLY A 106 -12.62 8.27 13.52
N GLN A 107 -13.58 8.98 12.94
CA GLN A 107 -14.71 9.55 13.67
C GLN A 107 -15.94 8.65 13.59
N LYS A 108 -16.72 8.64 14.67
CA LYS A 108 -17.92 7.81 14.77
C LYS A 108 -19.21 8.58 14.52
N ASP A 109 -19.16 9.90 14.66
CA ASP A 109 -20.33 10.76 14.51
C ASP A 109 -20.67 10.99 13.04
N VAL A 110 -21.96 10.99 12.72
CA VAL A 110 -22.43 11.22 11.36
C VAL A 110 -22.44 12.71 11.07
N LEU A 111 -21.87 13.10 9.93
CA LEU A 111 -21.85 14.50 9.51
C LEU A 111 -23.24 14.99 9.06
N PRO A 112 -23.57 16.27 9.34
CA PRO A 112 -24.89 16.83 9.06
C PRO A 112 -25.12 17.25 7.60
N PHE A 113 -24.08 17.27 6.76
CA PHE A 113 -24.16 17.66 5.34
C PHE A 113 -23.36 16.67 4.45
N PRO A 114 -23.65 16.62 3.13
CA PRO A 114 -22.96 15.71 2.21
C PRO A 114 -21.49 16.09 1.98
N ALA A 115 -20.71 15.18 1.42
CA ALA A 115 -19.35 15.48 0.95
C ALA A 115 -19.21 15.26 -0.56
N PHE A 116 -18.49 16.17 -1.20
CA PHE A 116 -18.07 16.11 -2.58
C PHE A 116 -16.63 15.59 -2.63
N ILE A 117 -16.45 14.47 -3.31
CA ILE A 117 -15.14 13.87 -3.57
C ILE A 117 -14.76 14.24 -4.98
N VAL A 118 -13.75 15.10 -5.11
CA VAL A 118 -13.38 15.70 -6.40
C VAL A 118 -12.07 15.08 -6.87
N GLY A 119 -12.12 14.38 -8.01
CA GLY A 119 -10.95 13.93 -8.77
C GLY A 119 -10.62 14.87 -9.93
N SER A 120 -9.70 14.46 -10.82
CA SER A 120 -9.21 15.28 -11.94
C SER A 120 -9.61 14.76 -13.33
N GLY A 121 -10.61 13.88 -13.39
CA GLY A 121 -11.16 13.35 -14.64
C GLY A 121 -11.86 14.43 -15.49
N PRO A 122 -11.82 14.32 -16.83
CA PRO A 122 -12.41 15.29 -17.76
C PRO A 122 -13.86 15.66 -17.50
N SER A 123 -14.66 14.75 -16.94
CA SER A 123 -16.07 15.05 -16.67
C SER A 123 -16.26 16.18 -15.66
N LEU A 124 -15.24 16.50 -14.86
CA LEU A 124 -15.30 17.57 -13.86
C LEU A 124 -15.69 18.91 -14.47
N ASP A 125 -15.22 19.23 -15.69
CA ASP A 125 -15.52 20.50 -16.39
C ASP A 125 -17.02 20.79 -16.45
N ARG A 126 -17.87 19.75 -16.54
CA ARG A 126 -19.32 19.88 -16.63
C ARG A 126 -19.98 20.19 -15.28
N ASP A 127 -19.29 19.92 -14.18
CA ASP A 127 -19.81 19.98 -12.82
C ASP A 127 -19.22 21.13 -11.99
N ILE A 128 -18.18 21.82 -12.47
CA ILE A 128 -17.50 22.90 -11.76
C ILE A 128 -18.45 24.01 -11.30
N ASP A 129 -19.35 24.46 -12.17
CA ASP A 129 -20.32 25.50 -11.82
C ASP A 129 -21.26 25.05 -10.69
N PHE A 130 -21.73 23.80 -10.75
CA PHE A 130 -22.57 23.23 -9.70
C PHE A 130 -21.82 23.14 -8.36
N ILE A 131 -20.55 22.70 -8.38
CA ILE A 131 -19.73 22.63 -7.16
C ILE A 131 -19.54 24.03 -6.58
N ARG A 132 -19.23 25.03 -7.41
CA ARG A 132 -19.04 26.43 -7.02
C ARG A 132 -20.29 27.04 -6.39
N GLU A 133 -21.46 26.77 -6.95
CA GLU A 133 -22.76 27.25 -6.44
C GLU A 133 -23.21 26.57 -5.14
N ASN A 134 -22.67 25.39 -4.82
CA ASN A 134 -23.04 24.58 -3.65
C ASN A 134 -21.90 24.40 -2.65
N GLN A 135 -20.81 25.15 -2.78
CA GLN A 135 -19.61 24.99 -1.96
C GLN A 135 -19.86 25.28 -0.47
N ASP A 136 -20.90 26.04 -0.14
CA ASP A 136 -21.35 26.33 1.23
C ASP A 136 -22.22 25.22 1.84
N ARG A 137 -22.69 24.25 1.04
CA ARG A 137 -23.68 23.22 1.43
C ARG A 137 -23.13 21.80 1.46
N ALA A 138 -21.87 21.62 1.10
CA ALA A 138 -21.20 20.33 1.10
C ALA A 138 -19.75 20.47 1.56
N LEU A 139 -19.21 19.42 2.18
CA LEU A 139 -17.78 19.32 2.40
C LEU A 139 -17.08 19.09 1.06
N ILE A 140 -16.06 19.87 0.73
CA ILE A 140 -15.28 19.66 -0.50
C ILE A 140 -13.95 19.01 -0.15
N ILE A 141 -13.75 17.80 -0.66
CA ILE A 141 -12.51 17.03 -0.53
C ILE A 141 -11.85 16.96 -1.91
N SER A 142 -10.77 17.70 -2.06
CA SER A 142 -9.94 17.69 -3.27
C SER A 142 -8.93 16.53 -3.23
N CYS A 143 -8.88 15.70 -4.28
CA CYS A 143 -7.99 14.55 -4.38
C CYS A 143 -6.82 14.82 -5.34
N GLY A 144 -5.61 15.02 -4.80
CA GLY A 144 -4.40 15.27 -5.58
C GLY A 144 -4.55 16.47 -6.53
N THR A 145 -4.26 16.26 -7.82
CA THR A 145 -4.26 17.32 -8.85
C THR A 145 -5.58 18.09 -9.05
N SER A 146 -6.72 17.61 -8.54
CA SER A 146 -7.99 18.35 -8.61
C SER A 146 -7.95 19.71 -7.89
N ILE A 147 -7.03 19.89 -6.94
CA ILE A 147 -6.89 21.15 -6.18
C ILE A 147 -6.65 22.35 -7.10
N ARG A 148 -5.88 22.16 -8.18
CA ARG A 148 -5.60 23.22 -9.18
C ARG A 148 -6.88 23.65 -9.89
N VAL A 149 -7.68 22.69 -10.37
CA VAL A 149 -8.93 22.97 -11.08
C VAL A 149 -9.92 23.69 -10.16
N LEU A 150 -10.06 23.24 -8.92
CA LEU A 150 -10.95 23.88 -7.94
C LEU A 150 -10.55 25.34 -7.65
N LEU A 151 -9.28 25.58 -7.33
CA LEU A 151 -8.80 26.91 -6.98
C LEU A 151 -8.88 27.90 -8.16
N ASN A 152 -8.52 27.45 -9.37
CA ASN A 152 -8.65 28.25 -10.60
C ASN A 152 -10.10 28.69 -10.87
N ASN A 153 -11.07 27.90 -10.42
CA ASN A 153 -12.49 28.19 -10.58
C ASN A 153 -13.10 28.85 -9.32
N GLY A 154 -12.29 29.35 -8.39
CA GLY A 154 -12.77 30.06 -7.20
C GLY A 154 -13.50 29.16 -6.20
N ILE A 155 -13.14 27.87 -6.17
CA ILE A 155 -13.67 26.90 -5.22
C ILE A 155 -12.56 26.57 -4.22
N GLN A 156 -12.77 26.88 -2.94
CA GLN A 156 -11.82 26.53 -1.89
C GLN A 156 -12.20 25.15 -1.28
N PRO A 157 -11.34 24.13 -1.40
CA PRO A 157 -11.55 22.86 -0.71
C PRO A 157 -11.51 23.03 0.81
N ASP A 158 -12.32 22.25 1.52
CA ASP A 158 -12.23 22.16 2.98
C ASP A 158 -11.05 21.26 3.38
N PHE A 159 -10.92 20.14 2.65
CA PHE A 159 -9.81 19.21 2.77
C PHE A 159 -9.13 19.01 1.42
N HIS A 160 -7.81 18.83 1.47
CA HIS A 160 -7.02 18.30 0.37
C HIS A 160 -6.41 16.98 0.81
N VAL A 161 -6.57 15.94 0.01
CA VAL A 161 -5.97 14.63 0.26
C VAL A 161 -4.83 14.36 -0.70
N GLU A 162 -3.72 13.86 -0.17
CA GLU A 162 -2.54 13.50 -0.97
C GLU A 162 -1.99 12.12 -0.58
N LEU A 163 -1.63 11.34 -1.59
CA LEU A 163 -1.18 9.95 -1.48
C LEU A 163 0.21 9.74 -2.09
N GLU A 164 0.54 10.49 -3.13
CA GLU A 164 1.70 10.25 -3.98
C GLU A 164 3.00 10.75 -3.32
N ASN A 165 4.08 10.01 -3.50
CA ASN A 165 5.40 10.31 -2.91
C ASN A 165 6.41 10.82 -3.95
N VAL A 166 5.99 11.08 -5.19
CA VAL A 166 6.87 11.45 -6.29
C VAL A 166 7.23 12.95 -6.24
N PRO A 167 8.48 13.33 -6.58
CA PRO A 167 8.94 14.72 -6.53
C PRO A 167 8.08 15.72 -7.33
N LEU A 168 7.49 15.26 -8.45
CA LEU A 168 6.61 16.06 -9.30
C LEU A 168 5.43 16.67 -8.52
N VAL A 169 4.87 15.93 -7.54
CA VAL A 169 3.73 16.41 -6.75
C VAL A 169 4.12 17.63 -5.91
N ALA A 170 5.30 17.62 -5.30
CA ALA A 170 5.80 18.77 -4.57
C ALA A 170 6.02 19.98 -5.48
N ASP A 171 6.56 19.77 -6.68
CA ASP A 171 6.79 20.86 -7.64
C ASP A 171 5.46 21.47 -8.12
N LEU A 172 4.42 20.65 -8.30
CA LEU A 172 3.08 21.11 -8.65
C LEU A 172 2.42 21.90 -7.52
N VAL A 173 2.56 21.46 -6.27
CA VAL A 173 2.01 22.18 -5.10
C VAL A 173 2.77 23.50 -4.87
N ASP A 174 4.09 23.53 -5.08
CA ASP A 174 4.89 24.77 -5.03
C ASP A 174 4.46 25.78 -6.11
N ALA A 175 4.19 25.31 -7.33
CA ALA A 175 3.69 26.18 -8.40
C ALA A 175 2.30 26.75 -8.08
N LEU A 176 1.46 25.95 -7.41
CA LEU A 176 0.12 26.36 -7.01
C LEU A 176 0.13 27.34 -5.83
N SER A 177 1.01 27.15 -4.84
CA SER A 177 1.12 28.02 -3.66
C SER A 177 1.55 29.45 -4.00
N LYS A 178 2.23 29.64 -5.14
CA LYS A 178 2.59 30.96 -5.67
C LYS A 178 1.38 31.75 -6.19
N GLN A 179 0.28 31.07 -6.48
CA GLN A 179 -0.94 31.66 -7.04
C GLN A 179 -2.07 31.72 -6.01
N PHE A 180 -2.13 30.76 -5.08
CA PHE A 180 -3.20 30.62 -4.11
C PHE A 180 -2.68 30.40 -2.69
N ASP A 181 -3.39 30.96 -1.71
CA ASP A 181 -3.14 30.68 -0.30
C ASP A 181 -3.78 29.34 0.11
N LEU A 182 -2.93 28.34 0.37
CA LEU A 182 -3.36 26.99 0.77
C LEU A 182 -3.53 26.85 2.29
N SER A 183 -3.22 27.89 3.08
CA SER A 183 -3.17 27.82 4.55
C SER A 183 -4.54 27.56 5.20
N ASN A 184 -5.64 27.88 4.51
CA ASN A 184 -6.99 27.66 5.00
C ASN A 184 -7.51 26.23 4.74
N ILE A 185 -6.82 25.44 3.92
CA ILE A 185 -7.19 24.07 3.57
C ILE A 185 -6.58 23.11 4.59
N VAL A 186 -7.33 22.12 5.06
CA VAL A 186 -6.76 21.05 5.90
C VAL A 186 -6.18 19.98 4.97
N MET A 187 -4.88 19.74 5.08
CA MET A 187 -4.24 18.64 4.35
C MET A 187 -4.35 17.35 5.14
N LEU A 188 -4.88 16.30 4.51
CA LEU A 188 -4.75 14.93 4.97
C LEU A 188 -3.81 14.19 4.01
N ALA A 189 -2.73 13.63 4.53
CA ALA A 189 -1.79 12.91 3.69
C ALA A 189 -1.29 11.63 4.32
N THR A 190 -0.83 10.70 3.48
CA THR A 190 -0.04 9.59 4.00
C THR A 190 1.27 10.14 4.57
N THR A 191 1.82 9.52 5.62
CA THR A 191 3.14 9.89 6.15
C THR A 191 4.25 9.81 5.09
N THR A 192 4.04 9.13 3.97
CA THR A 192 5.06 8.90 2.94
C THR A 192 5.04 9.90 1.78
N VAL A 193 4.20 10.95 1.81
CA VAL A 193 4.24 12.01 0.78
C VAL A 193 5.58 12.73 0.75
N ASP A 194 5.93 13.37 -0.36
CA ASP A 194 7.14 14.19 -0.42
C ASP A 194 7.13 15.26 0.70
N PRO A 195 8.18 15.34 1.55
CA PRO A 195 8.19 16.25 2.70
C PRO A 195 8.07 17.73 2.36
N ARG A 196 8.32 18.11 1.11
CA ARG A 196 8.17 19.49 0.64
C ARG A 196 6.71 19.91 0.51
N VAL A 197 5.74 18.99 0.52
CA VAL A 197 4.31 19.32 0.30
C VAL A 197 3.68 19.96 1.55
N ALA A 198 3.94 19.41 2.73
CA ALA A 198 3.23 19.78 3.96
C ALA A 198 3.42 21.24 4.37
N GLN A 199 4.57 21.85 4.03
CA GLN A 199 4.91 23.23 4.42
C GLN A 199 3.95 24.29 3.86
N TYR A 200 3.20 23.99 2.81
CA TYR A 200 2.24 24.94 2.21
C TYR A 200 0.89 24.96 2.93
N PHE A 201 0.64 24.02 3.84
CA PHE A 201 -0.62 23.91 4.58
C PHE A 201 -0.39 24.21 6.06
N LYS A 202 -1.24 25.05 6.65
CA LYS A 202 -1.15 25.38 8.09
C LYS A 202 -1.61 24.23 8.98
N ARG A 203 -2.57 23.44 8.49
CA ARG A 203 -3.20 22.33 9.20
C ARG A 203 -2.94 21.04 8.43
N VAL A 204 -2.10 20.18 8.99
CA VAL A 204 -1.70 18.91 8.39
C VAL A 204 -2.11 17.77 9.32
N VAL A 205 -2.73 16.75 8.73
CA VAL A 205 -3.13 15.51 9.39
C VAL A 205 -2.49 14.35 8.63
N TYR A 206 -1.61 13.60 9.29
CA TYR A 206 -1.03 12.40 8.69
C TYR A 206 -1.83 11.14 9.03
N TYR A 207 -1.99 10.23 8.06
CA TYR A 207 -2.44 8.86 8.32
C TYR A 207 -1.35 7.85 7.97
N PHE A 208 -1.37 6.71 8.66
CA PHE A 208 -0.34 5.67 8.53
C PHE A 208 -0.82 4.61 7.54
N ARG A 209 -0.32 4.69 6.31
CA ARG A 209 -0.72 3.78 5.22
C ARG A 209 -0.15 2.38 5.47
N SER A 210 -1.02 1.39 5.63
CA SER A 210 -0.61 0.01 5.87
C SER A 210 0.05 -0.63 4.63
N GLY A 211 0.84 -1.68 4.86
CA GLY A 211 1.46 -2.47 3.79
C GLY A 211 2.77 -1.90 3.25
N LEU A 212 3.41 -0.97 3.96
CA LEU A 212 4.72 -0.36 3.66
C LEU A 212 5.68 -0.52 4.85
N ALA A 213 6.99 -0.43 4.62
CA ALA A 213 8.02 -0.46 5.66
C ALA A 213 7.88 0.68 6.68
N SER A 214 7.39 1.84 6.26
CA SER A 214 7.13 2.97 7.16
C SER A 214 6.01 2.70 8.17
N TYR A 215 5.08 1.79 7.86
CA TYR A 215 3.92 1.54 8.70
C TYR A 215 4.28 0.88 10.03
N PRO A 216 4.95 -0.28 10.09
CA PRO A 216 5.32 -0.90 11.35
C PRO A 216 6.23 -0.01 12.21
N LEU A 217 7.05 0.86 11.59
CA LEU A 217 7.88 1.83 12.31
C LEU A 217 7.04 2.86 13.05
N PHE A 218 6.18 3.58 12.33
CA PHE A 218 5.55 4.79 12.84
C PHE A 218 4.10 4.59 13.34
N PHE A 219 3.60 3.36 13.33
CA PHE A 219 2.23 2.99 13.66
C PHE A 219 1.70 3.62 14.97
N GLN A 220 0.54 4.28 14.91
CA GLN A 220 -0.13 4.89 16.08
C GLN A 220 -1.43 4.18 16.49
N GLY A 221 -1.65 2.94 16.06
CA GLY A 221 -2.88 2.17 16.32
C GLY A 221 -3.75 2.03 15.07
N HIS A 222 -4.65 1.04 15.05
CA HIS A 222 -5.43 0.71 13.85
C HIS A 222 -6.33 1.85 13.36
N GLU A 223 -6.83 2.67 14.30
CA GLU A 223 -7.64 3.86 14.02
C GLU A 223 -6.85 4.95 13.27
N SER A 224 -5.51 4.88 13.28
CA SER A 224 -4.64 5.83 12.57
C SER A 224 -4.45 5.53 11.08
N THR A 225 -5.17 4.53 10.58
CA THR A 225 -5.08 4.02 9.21
C THR A 225 -6.38 4.28 8.45
N LEU A 226 -6.28 4.37 7.13
CA LEU A 226 -7.43 4.41 6.25
C LEU A 226 -7.46 3.15 5.39
N THR A 227 -8.45 2.30 5.63
CA THR A 227 -8.68 1.09 4.82
C THR A 227 -9.24 1.49 3.45
N TYR A 228 -8.87 0.77 2.39
CA TYR A 228 -9.30 1.03 0.99
C TYR A 228 -8.91 2.42 0.45
N SER A 229 -7.83 3.01 0.97
CA SER A 229 -7.31 4.33 0.58
C SER A 229 -6.42 4.34 -0.67
N THR A 230 -6.34 3.23 -1.41
CA THR A 230 -5.40 3.02 -2.53
C THR A 230 -6.11 2.23 -3.65
N PRO A 231 -5.59 2.14 -4.89
CA PRO A 231 -4.34 2.68 -5.41
C PRO A 231 -4.36 4.19 -5.70
N MET A 232 -5.53 4.80 -5.94
CA MET A 232 -5.60 6.19 -6.37
C MET A 232 -5.90 7.13 -5.20
N VAL A 233 -5.47 8.39 -5.30
CA VAL A 233 -5.81 9.45 -4.34
C VAL A 233 -7.32 9.67 -4.17
N THR A 234 -8.13 9.35 -5.18
CA THR A 234 -9.61 9.37 -5.09
C THR A 234 -10.15 8.26 -4.18
N ASN A 235 -9.48 7.10 -4.08
CA ASN A 235 -9.80 6.07 -3.08
C ASN A 235 -9.53 6.57 -1.66
N LEU A 236 -8.43 7.31 -1.46
CA LEU A 236 -8.12 7.99 -0.19
C LEU A 236 -9.21 9.00 0.16
N GLY A 237 -9.57 9.91 -0.76
CA GLY A 237 -10.61 10.91 -0.53
C GLY A 237 -11.96 10.30 -0.17
N PHE A 238 -12.39 9.26 -0.91
CA PHE A 238 -13.64 8.56 -0.63
C PHE A 238 -13.62 7.87 0.75
N SER A 239 -12.56 7.13 1.05
CA SER A 239 -12.43 6.42 2.33
C SER A 239 -12.32 7.39 3.50
N PHE A 240 -11.58 8.48 3.35
CA PHE A 240 -11.48 9.53 4.36
C PHE A 240 -12.85 10.13 4.67
N ALA A 241 -13.63 10.49 3.64
CA ALA A 241 -14.96 11.05 3.81
C ALA A 241 -15.88 10.13 4.63
N GLN A 242 -15.86 8.82 4.33
CA GLN A 242 -16.60 7.84 5.10
C GLN A 242 -16.16 7.80 6.57
N GLU A 243 -14.85 7.80 6.82
CA GLU A 243 -14.29 7.68 8.17
C GLU A 243 -14.40 8.96 9.02
N ILE A 244 -14.60 10.13 8.41
CA ILE A 244 -14.96 11.35 9.17
C ILE A 244 -16.47 11.53 9.36
N GLY A 245 -17.26 10.52 9.00
CA GLY A 245 -18.70 10.53 9.29
C GLY A 245 -19.61 10.91 8.13
N ALA A 246 -19.10 11.21 6.94
CA ALA A 246 -19.97 11.52 5.79
C ALA A 246 -20.74 10.26 5.35
N ARG A 247 -22.05 10.41 5.14
CA ARG A 247 -22.95 9.32 4.71
C ARG A 247 -23.66 9.58 3.39
N ASN A 248 -23.54 10.80 2.86
CA ASN A 248 -23.99 11.15 1.51
C ASN A 248 -22.78 11.65 0.73
N LEU A 249 -22.24 10.83 -0.17
CA LEU A 249 -21.06 11.20 -0.98
C LEU A 249 -21.44 11.42 -2.42
N TYR A 250 -20.84 12.42 -3.06
CA TYR A 250 -20.98 12.71 -4.48
C TYR A 250 -19.60 12.72 -5.12
N ASN A 251 -19.39 11.82 -6.08
CA ASN A 251 -18.14 11.71 -6.82
C ASN A 251 -18.19 12.61 -8.07
N PHE A 252 -17.26 13.55 -8.17
CA PHE A 252 -17.08 14.44 -9.33
C PHE A 252 -15.68 14.29 -9.91
N GLY A 253 -15.56 14.17 -11.23
CA GLY A 253 -14.25 13.97 -11.90
C GLY A 253 -13.53 12.69 -11.49
N ILE A 254 -14.25 11.65 -11.04
CA ILE A 254 -13.70 10.32 -10.74
C ILE A 254 -14.05 9.38 -11.90
N ASP A 255 -13.44 9.67 -13.05
CA ASP A 255 -13.85 9.01 -14.31
C ASP A 255 -13.31 7.57 -14.40
N LEU A 256 -12.07 7.34 -13.97
CA LEU A 256 -11.39 6.04 -13.99
C LEU A 256 -11.49 5.34 -15.36
N GLY A 257 -11.42 6.13 -16.42
CA GLY A 257 -11.59 5.72 -17.80
C GLY A 257 -12.02 6.89 -18.66
N ALA A 258 -12.11 6.66 -19.97
CA ALA A 258 -12.47 7.67 -20.93
C ALA A 258 -13.51 7.16 -21.94
N ARG A 259 -14.44 8.05 -22.31
CA ARG A 259 -15.38 7.80 -23.43
C ARG A 259 -14.64 7.77 -24.77
N ASP A 260 -13.71 8.70 -24.92
CA ASP A 260 -12.77 8.80 -26.00
C ASP A 260 -11.37 8.45 -25.47
N PRO A 261 -10.73 7.38 -25.96
CA PRO A 261 -9.37 7.00 -25.56
C PRO A 261 -8.29 8.07 -25.82
N GLU A 262 -8.60 9.21 -26.41
CA GLU A 262 -7.64 10.33 -26.55
C GLU A 262 -7.83 11.45 -25.51
N VAL A 263 -8.89 11.39 -24.67
CA VAL A 263 -9.22 12.45 -23.70
C VAL A 263 -9.29 11.87 -22.28
N HIS A 264 -8.26 12.13 -21.47
CA HIS A 264 -8.07 11.43 -20.17
C HIS A 264 -8.03 12.31 -18.93
N HIS A 265 -7.82 13.63 -19.07
CA HIS A 265 -7.75 14.58 -17.95
C HIS A 265 -8.59 15.85 -18.21
N ALA A 266 -9.07 16.49 -17.12
CA ALA A 266 -9.76 17.78 -17.22
C ALA A 266 -8.83 18.91 -17.68
N LYS A 267 -9.45 19.98 -18.20
CA LYS A 267 -8.72 21.20 -18.53
C LYS A 267 -8.06 21.78 -17.28
N ASP A 268 -6.94 22.47 -17.46
CA ASP A 268 -6.15 23.09 -16.38
C ASP A 268 -5.51 22.10 -15.39
N THR A 269 -5.47 20.81 -15.72
CA THR A 269 -4.66 19.82 -14.98
C THR A 269 -3.20 19.86 -15.47
N PRO A 270 -2.23 19.44 -14.63
CA PRO A 270 -0.83 19.31 -15.06
C PRO A 270 -0.63 18.36 -16.25
N TYR A 271 -1.55 17.41 -16.45
CA TYR A 271 -1.54 16.50 -17.60
C TYR A 271 -1.99 17.21 -18.89
N ASP A 272 -2.95 18.13 -18.81
CA ASP A 272 -3.43 18.92 -19.95
C ASP A 272 -2.37 19.95 -20.41
N SER A 273 -1.64 20.56 -19.47
CA SER A 273 -0.55 21.49 -19.79
C SER A 273 0.76 20.84 -20.22
N GLY A 274 0.84 19.50 -20.21
CA GLY A 274 2.06 18.75 -20.54
C GLY A 274 3.14 18.75 -19.45
N GLU A 275 2.82 19.24 -18.24
CA GLU A 275 3.70 19.21 -17.07
C GLU A 275 3.83 17.78 -16.49
N ALA A 276 2.88 16.89 -16.78
CA ALA A 276 2.88 15.48 -16.41
C ALA A 276 2.53 14.58 -17.61
N VAL A 277 3.16 13.40 -17.71
CA VAL A 277 2.93 12.42 -18.79
C VAL A 277 2.12 11.24 -18.29
N PHE A 278 1.00 10.96 -18.93
CA PHE A 278 0.25 9.72 -18.74
C PHE A 278 0.84 8.61 -19.61
N SER A 279 1.21 7.47 -19.01
CA SER A 279 1.84 6.34 -19.71
C SER A 279 0.95 5.09 -19.81
N GLY A 280 -0.29 5.17 -19.31
CA GLY A 280 -1.26 4.08 -19.34
C GLY A 280 -1.84 3.82 -20.73
N THR A 281 -2.36 2.62 -20.95
CA THR A 281 -3.11 2.29 -22.17
C THR A 281 -4.57 2.04 -21.81
N ILE A 282 -5.44 2.99 -22.17
CA ILE A 282 -6.88 2.93 -21.90
C ILE A 282 -7.58 2.19 -23.03
N ASN A 283 -7.74 0.87 -22.89
CA ASN A 283 -8.29 0.02 -23.97
C ASN A 283 -9.28 -1.06 -23.50
N GLN A 284 -9.55 -1.17 -22.21
CA GLN A 284 -10.47 -2.19 -21.69
C GLN A 284 -11.91 -1.66 -21.67
N PRO A 285 -12.83 -2.20 -22.50
CA PRO A 285 -14.20 -1.73 -22.54
C PRO A 285 -14.97 -2.16 -21.29
N VAL A 286 -15.62 -1.20 -20.64
CA VAL A 286 -16.40 -1.39 -19.41
C VAL A 286 -17.67 -0.54 -19.43
N PRO A 287 -18.71 -0.89 -18.64
CA PRO A 287 -19.93 -0.10 -18.56
C PRO A 287 -19.67 1.32 -18.02
N GLY A 288 -20.21 2.33 -18.69
CA GLY A 288 -20.18 3.73 -18.23
C GLY A 288 -21.27 4.04 -17.19
N ASN A 289 -20.99 5.01 -16.32
CA ASN A 289 -21.88 5.46 -15.24
C ASN A 289 -23.24 5.95 -15.78
N PHE A 290 -23.22 6.77 -16.83
CA PHE A 290 -24.42 7.26 -17.52
C PHE A 290 -24.81 6.39 -18.74
N GLY A 291 -24.51 5.09 -18.69
CA GLY A 291 -24.76 4.14 -19.77
C GLY A 291 -23.64 4.10 -20.82
N GLY A 292 -23.78 3.24 -21.84
CA GLY A 292 -22.77 3.07 -22.90
C GLY A 292 -21.48 2.39 -22.44
N ILE A 293 -20.44 2.47 -23.28
CA ILE A 293 -19.10 1.93 -23.02
C ILE A 293 -18.15 3.08 -22.66
N VAL A 294 -17.24 2.81 -21.73
CA VAL A 294 -16.06 3.59 -21.37
C VAL A 294 -14.86 2.67 -21.52
N TYR A 295 -13.72 3.19 -21.94
CA TYR A 295 -12.47 2.44 -21.95
C TYR A 295 -11.70 2.75 -20.67
N SER A 296 -11.10 1.73 -20.07
CA SER A 296 -10.34 1.83 -18.82
C SER A 296 -9.02 1.07 -18.93
N GLU A 297 -8.24 1.08 -17.86
CA GLU A 297 -6.97 0.37 -17.72
C GLU A 297 -6.89 -0.34 -16.36
N MET A 298 -5.89 -1.21 -16.18
CA MET A 298 -5.83 -2.09 -15.00
C MET A 298 -5.82 -1.35 -13.66
N VAL A 299 -5.05 -0.26 -13.52
CA VAL A 299 -4.99 0.49 -12.26
C VAL A 299 -6.32 1.17 -11.92
N TYR A 300 -7.04 1.65 -12.94
CA TYR A 300 -8.37 2.24 -12.77
C TYR A 300 -9.42 1.19 -12.39
N LEU A 301 -9.33 -0.02 -12.96
CA LEU A 301 -10.20 -1.12 -12.55
C LEU A 301 -9.92 -1.59 -11.12
N TRP A 302 -8.66 -1.57 -10.69
CA TRP A 302 -8.32 -1.79 -9.28
C TRP A 302 -8.88 -0.67 -8.39
N ALA A 303 -8.72 0.59 -8.78
CA ALA A 303 -9.31 1.74 -8.08
C ALA A 303 -10.84 1.61 -7.93
N LYS A 304 -11.54 1.23 -9.01
CA LYS A 304 -12.96 0.92 -8.98
C LYS A 304 -13.28 -0.18 -7.97
N GLN A 305 -12.60 -1.33 -8.05
CA GLN A 305 -12.86 -2.46 -7.14
C GLN A 305 -12.64 -2.08 -5.67
N THR A 306 -11.57 -1.34 -5.38
CA THR A 306 -11.29 -0.90 -4.01
C THR A 306 -12.36 0.08 -3.50
N MET A 307 -12.87 0.97 -4.35
CA MET A 307 -14.00 1.85 -4.00
C MET A 307 -15.30 1.05 -3.76
N GLU A 308 -15.56 0.01 -4.57
CA GLU A 308 -16.69 -0.90 -4.36
C GLU A 308 -16.60 -1.67 -3.02
N PHE A 309 -15.39 -2.06 -2.60
CA PHE A 309 -15.19 -2.63 -1.26
C PHE A 309 -15.43 -1.60 -0.15
N ALA A 310 -15.08 -0.34 -0.36
CA ALA A 310 -15.35 0.75 0.58
C ALA A 310 -16.83 1.07 0.71
N ILE A 311 -17.58 1.05 -0.39
CA ILE A 311 -19.04 1.22 -0.42
C ILE A 311 -19.74 0.14 0.41
N ASN A 312 -19.26 -1.10 0.34
CA ASN A 312 -19.84 -2.24 1.07
C ASN A 312 -19.41 -2.34 2.54
N ARG A 313 -18.66 -1.36 3.06
CA ARG A 313 -18.20 -1.35 4.46
C ARG A 313 -19.37 -1.10 5.42
N HIS A 314 -19.62 -2.05 6.31
CA HIS A 314 -20.74 -2.02 7.27
C HIS A 314 -20.70 -0.82 8.23
N SER A 315 -19.52 -0.37 8.65
CA SER A 315 -19.35 0.78 9.55
C SER A 315 -19.68 2.13 8.90
N ALA A 316 -19.78 2.18 7.56
CA ALA A 316 -19.92 3.40 6.78
C ALA A 316 -21.16 3.39 5.87
N LYS A 317 -22.27 2.78 6.30
CA LYS A 317 -23.51 2.71 5.50
C LYS A 317 -24.02 4.11 5.14
N GLY A 318 -24.11 4.40 3.85
CA GLY A 318 -24.57 5.68 3.32
C GLY A 318 -25.25 5.54 1.97
N ILE A 319 -25.54 6.68 1.34
CA ILE A 319 -25.96 6.75 -0.06
C ILE A 319 -24.82 7.42 -0.83
N PHE A 320 -24.31 6.72 -1.84
CA PHE A 320 -23.18 7.18 -2.63
C PHE A 320 -23.65 7.45 -4.05
N TYR A 321 -23.32 8.63 -4.56
CA TYR A 321 -23.70 9.07 -5.89
C TYR A 321 -22.46 9.21 -6.76
N ASN A 322 -22.58 8.75 -8.01
CA ASN A 322 -21.55 8.99 -9.01
C ASN A 322 -22.08 10.01 -10.02
N SER A 323 -21.51 11.21 -9.98
CA SER A 323 -21.81 12.29 -10.91
C SER A 323 -20.85 12.35 -12.09
N SER A 324 -19.82 11.51 -12.08
CA SER A 324 -18.75 11.51 -13.09
C SER A 324 -19.19 10.76 -14.36
N ASP A 325 -18.83 11.26 -15.54
CA ASP A 325 -19.10 10.60 -16.84
C ASP A 325 -17.99 9.62 -17.22
N GLY A 326 -17.68 8.73 -16.29
CA GLY A 326 -16.68 7.69 -16.44
C GLY A 326 -17.24 6.29 -16.20
N ILE A 327 -16.44 5.43 -15.59
CA ILE A 327 -16.81 4.04 -15.31
C ILE A 327 -18.00 3.95 -14.36
N ARG A 328 -18.86 2.95 -14.55
CA ARG A 328 -19.89 2.60 -13.57
C ARG A 328 -19.23 1.95 -12.34
N ILE A 329 -19.54 2.47 -11.16
CA ILE A 329 -19.08 1.95 -9.87
C ILE A 329 -20.27 1.30 -9.16
N GLU A 330 -20.20 0.01 -8.90
CA GLU A 330 -21.29 -0.76 -8.28
C GLU A 330 -21.55 -0.29 -6.84
N GLY A 331 -22.82 -0.23 -6.45
CA GLY A 331 -23.24 0.34 -5.17
C GLY A 331 -23.31 1.88 -5.13
N THR A 332 -22.94 2.58 -6.21
CA THR A 332 -23.27 4.00 -6.38
C THR A 332 -24.54 4.19 -7.22
N VAL A 333 -25.21 5.33 -7.02
CA VAL A 333 -26.35 5.76 -7.84
C VAL A 333 -25.85 6.81 -8.86
N PRO A 334 -25.96 6.56 -10.18
CA PRO A 334 -25.66 7.57 -11.19
C PRO A 334 -26.53 8.81 -10.99
N LYS A 335 -25.93 10.01 -10.91
CA LYS A 335 -26.68 11.23 -10.64
C LYS A 335 -26.05 12.44 -11.32
N LEU A 336 -26.77 13.07 -12.25
CA LEU A 336 -26.31 14.31 -12.89
C LEU A 336 -26.29 15.45 -11.86
N SER A 337 -25.26 16.28 -11.89
CA SER A 337 -25.13 17.47 -11.03
C SER A 337 -26.38 18.36 -11.05
N SER A 338 -26.95 18.59 -12.24
CA SER A 338 -28.18 19.36 -12.45
C SER A 338 -29.43 18.82 -11.75
N THR A 339 -29.40 17.58 -11.24
CA THR A 339 -30.52 16.94 -10.54
C THR A 339 -30.31 16.85 -9.03
N ILE A 340 -29.16 17.33 -8.53
CA ILE A 340 -28.85 17.32 -7.12
C ILE A 340 -29.54 18.49 -6.44
N THR A 341 -30.24 18.22 -5.34
CA THR A 341 -30.79 19.24 -4.45
C THR A 341 -30.16 19.06 -3.09
N LEU A 342 -29.46 20.09 -2.61
CA LEU A 342 -28.84 20.10 -1.29
C LEU A 342 -29.61 21.02 -0.35
N ASN A 343 -29.85 20.53 0.86
CA ASN A 343 -30.42 21.33 1.92
C ASN A 343 -29.33 22.18 2.57
N PRO A 344 -29.64 23.40 3.04
CA PRO A 344 -28.72 24.17 3.87
C PRO A 344 -28.30 23.37 5.10
N GLY A 345 -26.99 23.36 5.38
CA GLY A 345 -26.42 22.72 6.55
C GLY A 345 -26.17 23.71 7.71
N PRO A 346 -25.65 23.22 8.85
CA PRO A 346 -25.03 24.08 9.86
C PRO A 346 -23.80 24.80 9.29
N ASP A 347 -23.18 25.67 10.10
CA ASP A 347 -21.93 26.33 9.75
C ASP A 347 -20.84 25.30 9.35
N LYS A 348 -20.51 25.28 8.05
CA LYS A 348 -19.54 24.34 7.47
C LYS A 348 -18.17 24.50 8.11
N GLN A 349 -17.73 25.73 8.38
CA GLN A 349 -16.41 26.00 8.93
C GLN A 349 -16.31 25.47 10.36
N ALA A 350 -17.36 25.62 11.16
CA ALA A 350 -17.44 25.04 12.50
C ALA A 350 -17.37 23.51 12.47
N VAL A 351 -17.96 22.86 11.45
CA VAL A 351 -17.86 21.40 11.28
C VAL A 351 -16.46 20.97 10.88
N VAL A 352 -15.79 21.66 9.96
CA VAL A 352 -14.40 21.38 9.58
C VAL A 352 -13.47 21.51 10.78
N GLU A 353 -13.65 22.56 11.59
CA GLU A 353 -12.87 22.77 12.80
C GLU A 353 -13.11 21.66 13.83
N ASN A 354 -14.37 21.27 14.05
CA ASN A 354 -14.70 20.17 14.94
C ASN A 354 -14.12 18.82 14.44
N ILE A 355 -14.04 18.61 13.13
CA ILE A 355 -13.39 17.42 12.57
C ILE A 355 -11.89 17.46 12.88
N TYR A 356 -11.24 18.58 12.60
CA TYR A 356 -9.81 18.75 12.80
C TYR A 356 -9.40 18.60 14.28
N GLU A 357 -10.13 19.23 15.20
CA GLU A 357 -9.81 19.23 16.64
C GLU A 357 -9.95 17.85 17.30
N GLN A 358 -10.82 17.00 16.77
CA GLN A 358 -10.96 15.62 17.25
C GLN A 358 -9.77 14.73 16.90
N PHE A 359 -8.94 15.12 15.91
CA PHE A 359 -7.75 14.34 15.59
C PHE A 359 -6.70 14.48 16.72
N PRO A 360 -6.13 13.35 17.17
CA PRO A 360 -5.12 13.35 18.22
C PRO A 360 -3.83 14.01 17.77
N ASP A 361 -3.12 14.59 18.73
CA ASP A 361 -1.85 15.26 18.47
C ASP A 361 -0.72 14.24 18.22
N TYR A 362 0.08 14.55 17.21
CA TYR A 362 1.37 13.93 16.97
C TYR A 362 2.47 14.85 17.51
N THR A 363 3.40 14.27 18.28
CA THR A 363 4.46 15.02 18.96
C THR A 363 5.81 14.35 18.73
N LYS A 364 6.89 15.10 18.94
CA LYS A 364 8.26 14.57 18.88
C LYS A 364 8.46 13.32 19.74
N SER A 365 7.84 13.25 20.91
CA SER A 365 7.93 12.08 21.79
C SER A 365 7.36 10.80 21.15
N ARG A 366 6.31 10.91 20.31
CA ARG A 366 5.78 9.77 19.56
C ARG A 366 6.75 9.30 18.48
N PHE A 367 7.42 10.24 17.82
CA PHE A 367 8.48 9.92 16.87
C PHE A 367 9.65 9.21 17.56
N GLU A 368 10.16 9.77 18.66
CA GLU A 368 11.26 9.19 19.44
C GLU A 368 10.94 7.76 19.89
N LYS A 369 9.71 7.51 20.36
CA LYS A 369 9.25 6.15 20.68
C LYS A 369 9.24 5.22 19.47
N SER A 370 8.81 5.72 18.31
CA SER A 370 8.68 4.92 17.08
C SER A 370 10.04 4.62 16.43
N TRP A 371 11.00 5.52 16.59
CA TRP A 371 12.29 5.45 15.90
C TRP A 371 13.42 4.99 16.81
N ILE A 372 13.59 5.62 17.98
CA ILE A 372 14.70 5.36 18.90
C ILE A 372 14.48 4.05 19.65
N GLU A 373 13.30 3.85 20.26
CA GLU A 373 13.03 2.60 21.02
C GLU A 373 12.90 1.38 20.11
N TYR A 374 12.53 1.57 18.84
CA TYR A 374 12.43 0.49 17.86
C TYR A 374 13.81 -0.08 17.48
N GLU A 375 14.87 0.76 17.49
CA GLU A 375 16.23 0.41 17.08
C GLU A 375 16.30 -0.21 15.65
N PRO A 376 15.85 0.49 14.59
CA PRO A 376 15.64 -0.11 13.26
C PRO A 376 16.89 -0.75 12.65
N ARG A 377 18.07 -0.13 12.85
CA ARG A 377 19.36 -0.67 12.38
C ARG A 377 19.70 -2.02 12.98
N LYS A 378 19.53 -2.14 14.30
CA LYS A 378 19.81 -3.37 15.06
C LYS A 378 18.85 -4.48 14.68
N ARG A 379 17.55 -4.17 14.58
CA ARG A 379 16.55 -5.14 14.13
C ARG A 379 16.82 -5.64 12.71
N MET A 380 17.23 -4.76 11.81
CA MET A 380 17.61 -5.15 10.45
C MET A 380 18.79 -6.14 10.45
N THR A 381 19.83 -5.85 11.23
CA THR A 381 20.99 -6.74 11.44
C THR A 381 20.57 -8.10 12.02
N GLU A 382 19.72 -8.11 13.04
CA GLU A 382 19.21 -9.33 13.67
C GLU A 382 18.37 -10.17 12.68
N PHE A 383 17.54 -9.52 11.87
CA PHE A 383 16.71 -10.19 10.87
C PHE A 383 17.55 -10.75 9.72
N ARG A 384 18.57 -10.02 9.25
CA ARG A 384 19.59 -10.52 8.31
C ARG A 384 20.22 -11.80 8.83
N ASP A 385 20.65 -11.83 10.08
CA ASP A 385 21.31 -13.01 10.67
C ASP A 385 20.37 -14.23 10.71
N GLN A 386 19.08 -14.01 10.97
CA GLN A 386 18.07 -15.04 10.87
C GLN A 386 17.94 -15.59 9.44
N LEU A 387 17.87 -14.73 8.42
CA LEU A 387 17.78 -15.14 7.02
C LEU A 387 19.05 -15.87 6.55
N LEU A 388 20.24 -15.38 6.92
CA LEU A 388 21.52 -16.03 6.62
C LEU A 388 21.62 -17.42 7.25
N LYS A 389 21.12 -17.59 8.48
CA LYS A 389 21.06 -18.90 9.14
C LYS A 389 20.19 -19.87 8.36
N ILE A 390 19.06 -19.43 7.81
CA ILE A 390 18.20 -20.27 6.95
C ILE A 390 18.95 -20.65 5.67
N CYS A 391 19.56 -19.68 4.98
CA CYS A 391 20.26 -19.90 3.71
C CYS A 391 21.45 -20.87 3.87
N LYS A 392 22.26 -20.70 4.92
CA LYS A 392 23.44 -21.52 5.20
C LYS A 392 23.07 -22.93 5.67
N THR A 393 22.13 -23.05 6.61
CA THR A 393 21.82 -24.35 7.25
C THR A 393 20.74 -25.15 6.53
N GLY A 394 19.91 -24.50 5.71
CA GLY A 394 18.72 -25.08 5.11
C GLY A 394 17.60 -25.43 6.10
N ARG A 395 17.70 -24.98 7.36
CA ARG A 395 16.76 -25.32 8.43
C ARG A 395 15.85 -24.12 8.74
N PRO A 396 14.60 -24.37 9.20
CA PRO A 396 13.74 -23.29 9.66
C PRO A 396 14.27 -22.66 10.95
N LEU A 397 13.87 -21.41 11.20
CA LEU A 397 14.10 -20.74 12.48
C LEU A 397 13.44 -21.51 13.63
N LYS A 398 14.07 -21.51 14.80
CA LYS A 398 13.46 -22.11 16.00
C LYS A 398 12.33 -21.20 16.48
N PRO A 399 11.29 -21.73 17.14
CA PRO A 399 10.18 -20.90 17.65
C PRO A 399 10.60 -19.78 18.62
N LYS A 400 11.76 -19.89 19.28
CA LYS A 400 12.32 -18.83 20.14
C LYS A 400 13.02 -17.71 19.36
N ASP A 401 13.37 -17.96 18.11
CA ASP A 401 14.07 -17.01 17.24
C ASP A 401 13.06 -16.12 16.47
N GLN A 402 11.75 -16.32 16.66
CA GLN A 402 10.67 -15.66 15.88
C GLN A 402 9.87 -14.60 16.67
N SER A 403 10.03 -14.47 17.99
CA SER A 403 9.34 -13.44 18.77
C SER A 403 10.13 -13.03 20.01
N GLY A 404 10.29 -11.72 20.19
CA GLY A 404 10.83 -11.10 21.41
C GLY A 404 9.93 -11.19 22.63
N ASP A 405 8.77 -11.88 22.55
CA ASP A 405 7.86 -12.03 23.69
C ASP A 405 7.28 -13.43 23.86
N LYS A 406 7.03 -13.75 25.14
CA LYS A 406 6.70 -15.07 25.70
C LYS A 406 5.31 -15.56 25.27
N VAL A 407 5.25 -16.47 24.30
CA VAL A 407 4.04 -17.28 24.07
C VAL A 407 4.05 -18.55 24.93
N SER A 408 2.89 -18.83 25.52
CA SER A 408 2.59 -19.91 26.46
C SER A 408 2.83 -21.31 25.88
N LYS A 409 3.28 -22.22 26.77
CA LYS A 409 3.58 -23.62 26.47
C LYS A 409 2.31 -24.41 26.14
N ALA A 410 1.99 -24.57 24.86
CA ALA A 410 1.19 -25.70 24.40
C ALA A 410 2.12 -26.89 24.08
N THR A 411 1.87 -28.02 24.73
CA THR A 411 2.62 -29.27 24.61
C THR A 411 2.52 -29.81 23.18
N LYS A 412 3.57 -29.66 22.36
CA LYS A 412 3.67 -30.27 21.03
C LYS A 412 4.45 -31.60 21.10
N PRO A 413 4.01 -32.64 20.37
CA PRO A 413 4.69 -33.93 20.33
C PRO A 413 6.07 -33.79 19.66
N LYS A 414 7.06 -34.55 20.15
CA LYS A 414 8.43 -34.59 19.63
C LYS A 414 8.45 -35.02 18.16
N ARG A 415 8.54 -34.06 17.24
CA ARG A 415 8.84 -34.32 15.82
C ARG A 415 10.32 -34.70 15.66
N ARG A 416 10.61 -35.98 15.44
CA ARG A 416 11.90 -36.42 14.88
C ARG A 416 11.86 -36.16 13.37
N SER A 417 12.50 -35.10 12.87
CA SER A 417 12.76 -34.96 11.43
C SER A 417 14.18 -35.44 11.12
N SER A 418 14.35 -36.72 10.81
CA SER A 418 15.63 -37.30 10.38
C SER A 418 15.68 -37.60 8.89
N ALA A 419 14.69 -37.20 8.09
CA ALA A 419 14.80 -37.23 6.64
C ALA A 419 15.18 -35.83 6.13
N ALA A 420 16.40 -35.69 5.61
CA ALA A 420 16.75 -34.56 4.77
C ALA A 420 15.67 -34.44 3.69
N ALA A 421 15.15 -33.24 3.51
CA ALA A 421 14.13 -32.99 2.52
C ALA A 421 14.59 -33.39 1.12
N ARG A 422 13.75 -34.12 0.38
CA ARG A 422 14.01 -34.47 -1.03
C ARG A 422 14.02 -33.27 -1.97
N TYR A 423 13.43 -32.13 -1.59
CA TYR A 423 13.34 -30.94 -2.45
C TYR A 423 14.52 -29.98 -2.21
N PRO A 424 15.39 -29.75 -3.22
CA PRO A 424 16.61 -28.96 -3.03
C PRO A 424 16.39 -27.50 -2.62
N LEU A 425 15.29 -26.88 -3.05
CA LEU A 425 14.94 -25.49 -2.74
C LEU A 425 14.08 -25.35 -1.47
N ARG A 426 13.94 -26.39 -0.63
CA ARG A 426 13.10 -26.31 0.58
C ARG A 426 13.52 -25.20 1.55
N TYR A 427 14.80 -24.83 1.58
CA TYR A 427 15.25 -23.72 2.43
C TYR A 427 14.62 -22.39 2.01
N LEU A 428 14.35 -22.16 0.72
CA LEU A 428 13.63 -20.97 0.25
C LEU A 428 12.20 -20.93 0.79
N MET A 429 11.55 -22.09 0.98
CA MET A 429 10.25 -22.15 1.64
C MET A 429 10.34 -21.72 3.12
N HIS A 430 11.48 -21.92 3.77
CA HIS A 430 11.71 -21.41 5.12
C HIS A 430 11.95 -19.90 5.13
N VAL A 431 12.63 -19.36 4.11
CA VAL A 431 12.75 -17.90 3.89
C VAL A 431 11.39 -17.27 3.65
N VAL A 432 10.54 -17.84 2.79
CA VAL A 432 9.16 -17.36 2.57
C VAL A 432 8.37 -17.30 3.87
N ARG A 433 8.48 -18.32 4.73
CA ARG A 433 7.80 -18.31 6.04
C ARG A 433 8.35 -17.26 7.02
N ALA A 434 9.60 -16.83 6.87
CA ALA A 434 10.14 -15.72 7.65
C ALA A 434 9.65 -14.37 7.13
N LEU A 435 9.34 -14.29 5.82
CA LEU A 435 8.88 -13.07 5.14
C LEU A 435 7.35 -12.95 5.05
N ILE A 436 6.60 -14.00 5.39
CA ILE A 436 5.13 -14.00 5.51
C ILE A 436 4.78 -14.52 6.91
N PRO A 437 4.75 -13.65 7.92
CA PRO A 437 4.45 -14.07 9.28
C PRO A 437 2.98 -14.49 9.35
N GLY A 438 2.75 -15.75 9.71
CA GLY A 438 1.41 -16.36 9.68
C GLY A 438 0.50 -15.80 10.77
N GLY A 439 -0.27 -14.76 10.44
CA GLY A 439 -1.27 -14.14 11.31
C GLY A 439 -0.80 -12.90 12.08
N GLU A 440 0.47 -12.51 11.94
CA GLU A 440 1.00 -11.26 12.47
C GLU A 440 1.23 -10.24 11.34
N SER A 441 1.25 -8.95 11.66
CA SER A 441 1.58 -7.93 10.66
C SER A 441 3.08 -8.00 10.31
N PRO A 442 3.46 -7.88 9.02
CA PRO A 442 4.86 -7.81 8.63
C PRO A 442 5.59 -6.67 9.35
N THR A 443 6.83 -6.91 9.76
CA THR A 443 7.70 -5.87 10.32
C THR A 443 8.37 -5.07 9.21
N THR A 444 8.99 -3.95 9.56
CA THR A 444 9.77 -3.11 8.65
C THR A 444 10.83 -3.89 7.89
N GLU A 445 11.56 -4.76 8.59
CA GLU A 445 12.63 -5.57 8.01
C GLU A 445 12.06 -6.54 6.98
N ILE A 446 10.90 -7.14 7.26
CA ILE A 446 10.20 -8.00 6.30
C ILE A 446 9.85 -7.22 5.04
N HIS A 447 9.39 -5.97 5.15
CA HIS A 447 9.07 -5.13 4.00
C HIS A 447 10.29 -4.88 3.10
N TYR A 448 11.45 -4.55 3.67
CA TYR A 448 12.69 -4.37 2.88
C TYR A 448 13.11 -5.62 2.10
N TYR A 449 12.89 -6.82 2.67
CA TYR A 449 13.28 -8.06 2.01
C TYR A 449 12.24 -8.62 1.05
N ARG A 450 10.94 -8.59 1.40
CA ARG A 450 9.93 -9.48 0.80
C ARG A 450 9.83 -9.37 -0.72
N GLY A 451 9.69 -8.15 -1.27
CA GLY A 451 9.39 -7.96 -2.69
C GLY A 451 10.56 -8.39 -3.56
N SER A 452 11.73 -7.82 -3.29
CA SER A 452 12.98 -8.12 -4.01
C SER A 452 13.37 -9.60 -3.89
N THR A 453 13.22 -10.19 -2.70
CA THR A 453 13.54 -11.61 -2.46
C THR A 453 12.56 -12.53 -3.20
N PHE A 454 11.25 -12.22 -3.17
CA PHE A 454 10.25 -13.05 -3.84
C PHE A 454 10.34 -13.01 -5.36
N LEU A 455 10.72 -11.86 -5.93
CA LEU A 455 10.98 -11.76 -7.36
C LEU A 455 12.20 -12.62 -7.75
N CYS A 456 13.28 -12.54 -6.98
CA CYS A 456 14.47 -13.39 -7.17
C CYS A 456 14.10 -14.89 -7.08
N MET A 457 13.29 -15.29 -6.08
CA MET A 457 12.81 -16.67 -5.94
C MET A 457 12.00 -17.13 -7.13
N ALA A 458 11.15 -16.27 -7.70
CA ALA A 458 10.36 -16.60 -8.88
C ALA A 458 11.25 -16.87 -10.09
N ALA A 459 12.27 -16.04 -10.31
CA ALA A 459 13.27 -16.26 -11.36
C ALA A 459 14.03 -17.56 -11.14
N VAL A 460 14.52 -17.82 -9.93
CA VAL A 460 15.23 -19.07 -9.59
C VAL A 460 14.36 -20.29 -9.85
N HIS A 461 13.09 -20.28 -9.43
CA HIS A 461 12.18 -21.39 -9.66
C HIS A 461 11.91 -21.62 -11.15
N TYR A 462 11.71 -20.54 -11.92
CA TYR A 462 11.53 -20.60 -13.36
C TYR A 462 12.72 -21.27 -14.08
N TYR A 463 13.95 -20.88 -13.74
CA TYR A 463 15.14 -21.49 -14.36
C TYR A 463 15.41 -22.90 -13.82
N TYR A 464 15.24 -23.14 -12.52
CA TYR A 464 15.47 -24.45 -11.91
C TYR A 464 14.66 -25.56 -12.59
N THR A 465 13.40 -25.29 -12.92
CA THR A 465 12.52 -26.25 -13.60
C THR A 465 12.91 -26.53 -15.06
N ARG A 466 13.83 -25.74 -15.63
CA ARG A 466 14.27 -25.80 -17.04
C ARG A 466 15.73 -26.19 -17.22
N VAL A 467 16.56 -26.16 -16.17
CA VAL A 467 17.93 -26.71 -16.21
C VAL A 467 17.86 -28.24 -16.23
N GLU A 468 18.58 -28.89 -17.15
CA GLU A 468 18.63 -30.34 -17.27
C GLU A 468 19.11 -31.03 -15.98
N ASP A 469 18.56 -32.22 -15.71
CA ASP A 469 19.00 -33.03 -14.58
C ASP A 469 20.46 -33.47 -14.75
N GLY A 470 21.25 -33.37 -13.67
CA GLY A 470 22.65 -33.77 -13.68
C GLY A 470 23.60 -32.77 -13.02
N PRO A 471 24.88 -32.72 -13.44
CA PRO A 471 25.89 -31.83 -12.87
C PRO A 471 25.48 -30.35 -12.92
N ASP A 472 24.84 -29.92 -14.01
CA ASP A 472 24.44 -28.53 -14.21
C ASP A 472 23.35 -28.09 -13.24
N ARG A 473 22.34 -28.93 -12.98
CA ARG A 473 21.32 -28.64 -11.94
C ARG A 473 21.92 -28.55 -10.54
N LYS A 474 22.92 -29.40 -10.23
CA LYS A 474 23.62 -29.32 -8.94
C LYS A 474 24.42 -28.01 -8.82
N LYS A 475 25.17 -27.66 -9.86
CA LYS A 475 25.94 -26.40 -9.91
C LYS A 475 25.01 -25.17 -9.84
N PHE A 476 23.87 -25.21 -10.53
CA PHE A 476 22.86 -24.16 -10.45
C PHE A 476 22.35 -23.98 -9.02
N LEU A 477 22.06 -25.07 -8.29
CA LEU A 477 21.62 -25.01 -6.90
C LEU A 477 22.69 -24.45 -5.95
N GLU A 478 23.97 -24.70 -6.22
CA GLU A 478 25.10 -24.12 -5.48
C GLU A 478 25.17 -22.60 -5.72
N ILE A 479 25.13 -22.16 -6.98
CA ILE A 479 25.08 -20.73 -7.36
C ILE A 479 23.89 -20.05 -6.70
N VAL A 480 22.70 -20.61 -6.80
CA VAL A 480 21.48 -20.06 -6.19
C VAL A 480 21.65 -19.85 -4.68
N ARG A 481 22.27 -20.80 -3.98
CA ARG A 481 22.50 -20.66 -2.54
C ARG A 481 23.48 -19.53 -2.23
N GLU A 482 24.55 -19.39 -3.01
CA GLU A 482 25.53 -18.31 -2.88
C GLU A 482 24.88 -16.94 -3.14
N GLU A 483 24.18 -16.80 -4.26
CA GLU A 483 23.50 -15.57 -4.67
C GLU A 483 22.43 -15.13 -3.67
N PHE A 484 21.61 -16.05 -3.13
CA PHE A 484 20.65 -15.69 -2.07
C PHE A 484 21.33 -15.28 -0.76
N THR A 485 22.44 -15.93 -0.40
CA THR A 485 23.19 -15.57 0.80
C THR A 485 23.79 -14.17 0.65
N GLU A 486 24.31 -13.85 -0.54
CA GLU A 486 24.86 -12.54 -0.86
C GLU A 486 23.77 -11.47 -0.98
N GLN A 487 22.63 -11.76 -1.63
CA GLN A 487 21.48 -10.84 -1.69
C GLN A 487 21.03 -10.44 -0.29
N VAL A 488 20.95 -11.39 0.65
CA VAL A 488 20.58 -11.09 2.04
C VAL A 488 21.54 -10.09 2.67
N GLN A 489 22.86 -10.25 2.43
CA GLN A 489 23.86 -9.32 2.93
C GLN A 489 23.74 -7.94 2.26
N ARG A 490 23.65 -7.90 0.92
CA ARG A 490 23.57 -6.65 0.15
C ARG A 490 22.34 -5.81 0.51
N ILE A 491 21.19 -6.45 0.76
CA ILE A 491 19.98 -5.73 1.22
C ILE A 491 20.23 -5.09 2.59
N ASP A 492 20.82 -5.81 3.55
CA ASP A 492 21.16 -5.21 4.84
C ASP A 492 22.16 -4.06 4.69
N ASP A 493 23.26 -4.26 3.98
CA ASP A 493 24.29 -3.23 3.76
C ASP A 493 23.66 -1.95 3.18
N ARG A 494 22.81 -2.09 2.15
CA ARG A 494 22.10 -0.95 1.53
C ARG A 494 21.15 -0.25 2.51
N VAL A 495 20.45 -1.00 3.36
CA VAL A 495 19.57 -0.42 4.39
C VAL A 495 20.37 0.27 5.50
N GLN A 496 21.54 -0.26 5.88
CA GLN A 496 22.41 0.40 6.85
C GLN A 496 22.96 1.73 6.30
N GLU A 497 23.42 1.74 5.04
CA GLU A 497 23.83 2.97 4.34
C GLU A 497 22.70 4.01 4.31
N PHE A 498 21.48 3.57 3.98
CA PHE A 498 20.31 4.45 4.00
C PHE A 498 20.00 5.03 5.37
N TYR A 499 20.11 4.24 6.44
CA TYR A 499 19.96 4.80 7.78
C TYR A 499 21.10 5.78 8.12
N ASP A 500 22.32 5.61 7.58
CA ASP A 500 23.42 6.57 7.72
C ASP A 500 23.12 7.90 7.01
N GLU A 501 22.40 7.85 5.89
CA GLU A 501 21.92 9.06 5.20
C GLU A 501 20.85 9.80 6.02
N LEU A 502 19.91 9.07 6.66
CA LEU A 502 18.86 9.67 7.49
C LEU A 502 19.38 10.26 8.80
N GLU A 503 20.29 9.55 9.46
CA GLU A 503 20.90 9.94 10.71
C GLU A 503 22.43 9.82 10.60
N PRO A 504 23.09 10.85 10.04
CA PRO A 504 24.54 10.84 9.91
C PRO A 504 25.19 10.63 11.27
N PRO A 505 26.19 9.73 11.39
CA PRO A 505 26.88 9.52 12.65
C PRO A 505 27.46 10.86 13.13
N LYS A 506 27.18 11.21 14.38
CA LYS A 506 27.72 12.43 15.00
C LYS A 506 29.25 12.37 14.87
N ILE A 507 29.81 13.17 13.98
CA ILE A 507 31.26 13.32 13.85
C ILE A 507 31.77 13.71 15.23
N SER A 508 32.56 12.83 15.86
CA SER A 508 33.25 13.19 17.08
C SER A 508 34.13 14.39 16.76
N GLN A 509 33.79 15.56 17.29
CA GLN A 509 34.71 16.67 17.34
C GLN A 509 35.89 16.21 18.20
N SER A 510 36.90 15.63 17.57
CA SER A 510 38.19 15.42 18.18
C SER A 510 38.74 16.80 18.49
N ASN A 511 38.81 17.13 19.78
CA ASN A 511 39.55 18.27 20.30
C ASN A 511 41.00 18.21 19.79
N SER A 512 41.29 18.91 18.70
CA SER A 512 42.63 19.36 18.36
C SER A 512 42.63 20.88 18.43
N SER A 513 42.68 21.41 19.66
CA SER A 513 43.14 22.77 19.88
C SER A 513 44.59 22.86 19.39
N PRO A 514 44.95 23.76 18.45
CA PRO A 514 46.34 23.99 18.13
C PRO A 514 47.00 24.66 19.35
N GLN A 515 47.91 23.96 20.01
CA GLN A 515 48.85 24.59 20.93
C GLN A 515 49.74 25.55 20.13
N TYR A 516 49.40 26.84 20.17
CA TYR A 516 50.36 27.89 19.83
C TYR A 516 51.41 27.96 20.94
N SER A 517 52.57 27.37 20.69
CA SER A 517 53.77 27.61 21.50
C SER A 517 54.29 29.01 21.22
N SER A 518 54.20 29.87 22.22
CA SER A 518 54.90 31.16 22.27
C SER A 518 56.41 30.91 22.41
N HIS A 519 57.15 31.07 21.31
CA HIS A 519 58.59 31.30 21.39
C HIS A 519 58.85 32.81 21.46
N THR A 520 59.24 33.22 22.66
CA THR A 520 59.88 34.49 23.01
C THR A 520 61.17 34.69 22.21
N GLN A 521 61.34 35.91 21.70
CA GLN A 521 62.57 36.45 21.14
C GLN A 521 63.71 36.49 22.17
N SER A 522 64.92 36.11 21.73
CA SER A 522 66.18 36.69 22.17
C SER A 522 67.20 36.60 21.01
N GLY A 523 67.76 37.75 20.62
CA GLY A 523 68.80 37.87 19.59
C GLY A 523 68.47 38.90 18.53
#